data_AF-A0A7X0X6J1-F1
#
_entry.id   AF-A0A7X0X6J1-F1
#
_cell.length_a   1.000
_cell.length_b   1.000
_cell.length_c   1.000
_cell.angle_alpha   90.00
_cell.angle_beta   90.00
_cell.angle_gamma   90.00
#
_symmetry.space_group_name_H-M   'P 1'
#
loop_
_entity.id
_entity.type
_entity.pdbx_description
1 polymer ?
#
loop_
_entity_poly.entity_id
_entity_poly.type
_entity_poly.pdbx_seq_one_letter_code
_entity_poly.pdbx_strand_id
1 'polypeptide(L)'
;MENPVIIYVISDAIGETAQHIIRAVTAQFSLKQPADIRRHAFIRDEKALLETLEEAKDADGIVVQTLVQAKLAEYATQFCSKHAIPNIDLLHTLTSAVEAKTGLKSKQDPGNMRRLDSHYFDRIAAIEFAVKYDDCKDPRGLLDADIVLVGVSRTSKTPLSSFLANQNWKVANVPLVPEIPIPAELFQIPPERIIGLTTSPEKLAQIRKVRLKSIGLDEASNYSSEKRILEELEYGYATFKKLGCQVIHVEDKAIEETAALITEIITSYH
;
A
#
# COMPACT_ATOMS: atom_id res chain seq x y z
N MET A 1 -21.99 -27.02 18.81
CA MET A 1 -21.51 -25.85 18.03
C MET A 1 -20.92 -26.40 16.75
N GLU A 2 -21.37 -25.96 15.58
CA GLU A 2 -20.78 -26.38 14.30
C GLU A 2 -19.40 -25.75 14.14
N ASN A 3 -18.40 -26.53 13.76
CA ASN A 3 -17.04 -26.03 13.53
C ASN A 3 -16.98 -25.12 12.30
N PRO A 4 -16.10 -24.10 12.26
CA PRO A 4 -15.91 -23.29 11.07
C PRO A 4 -15.37 -24.14 9.91
N VAL A 5 -15.65 -23.71 8.67
CA VAL A 5 -15.01 -24.30 7.48
C VAL A 5 -13.54 -23.91 7.50
N ILE A 6 -12.64 -24.89 7.58
CA ILE A 6 -11.18 -24.68 7.62
C ILE A 6 -10.62 -24.79 6.20
N ILE A 7 -9.86 -23.78 5.77
CA ILE A 7 -9.28 -23.72 4.44
C ILE A 7 -7.78 -23.44 4.56
N TYR A 8 -6.97 -24.37 4.07
CA TYR A 8 -5.52 -24.27 4.02
C TYR A 8 -5.09 -23.69 2.68
N VAL A 9 -4.44 -22.53 2.71
CA VAL A 9 -3.81 -21.90 1.54
C VAL A 9 -2.34 -22.28 1.50
N ILE A 10 -1.94 -23.04 0.49
CA ILE A 10 -0.55 -23.50 0.31
C ILE A 10 0.07 -22.80 -0.90
N SER A 11 1.15 -22.05 -0.67
CA SER A 11 1.76 -21.20 -1.69
C SER A 11 3.28 -21.19 -1.58
N ASP A 12 3.99 -21.15 -2.72
CA ASP A 12 5.45 -20.96 -2.79
C ASP A 12 5.88 -19.47 -2.68
N ALA A 13 4.88 -18.59 -2.70
CA ALA A 13 4.91 -17.14 -2.45
C ALA A 13 4.03 -16.76 -1.24
N ILE A 14 3.62 -15.48 -1.10
CA ILE A 14 2.84 -14.99 0.05
C ILE A 14 1.43 -15.62 0.16
N GLY A 15 0.79 -15.99 -0.95
CA GLY A 15 -0.54 -16.63 -0.95
C GLY A 15 -1.74 -15.66 -0.90
N GLU A 16 -1.54 -14.36 -1.14
CA GLU A 16 -2.65 -13.38 -1.13
C GLU A 16 -3.69 -13.62 -2.22
N THR A 17 -3.27 -14.07 -3.40
CA THR A 17 -4.17 -14.31 -4.53
C THR A 17 -5.25 -15.34 -4.18
N ALA A 18 -4.82 -16.47 -3.59
CA ALA A 18 -5.73 -17.51 -3.12
C ALA A 18 -6.67 -16.98 -2.03
N GLN A 19 -6.14 -16.20 -1.08
CA GLN A 19 -6.92 -15.65 0.01
C GLN A 19 -8.04 -14.73 -0.48
N HIS A 20 -7.78 -13.87 -1.48
CA HIS A 20 -8.83 -13.02 -2.07
C HIS A 20 -9.93 -13.83 -2.75
N ILE A 21 -9.57 -14.87 -3.51
CA ILE A 21 -10.52 -15.76 -4.17
C ILE A 21 -11.38 -16.50 -3.12
N ILE A 22 -10.75 -17.04 -2.08
CA ILE A 22 -11.45 -17.75 -1.00
C ILE A 22 -12.42 -16.82 -0.28
N ARG A 23 -12.03 -15.57 0.02
CA ARG A 23 -12.93 -14.59 0.63
C ARG A 23 -14.13 -14.28 -0.26
N ALA A 24 -13.90 -14.09 -1.57
CA ALA A 24 -14.98 -13.85 -2.53
C ALA A 24 -15.96 -15.03 -2.62
N VAL A 25 -15.45 -16.26 -2.63
CA VAL A 25 -16.26 -17.49 -2.67
C VAL A 25 -17.03 -17.68 -1.37
N THR A 26 -16.35 -17.61 -0.21
CA THR A 26 -16.98 -17.81 1.11
C THR A 26 -18.05 -16.77 1.43
N ALA A 27 -17.91 -15.54 0.92
CA ALA A 27 -18.94 -14.50 1.02
C ALA A 27 -20.27 -14.86 0.33
N GLN A 28 -20.28 -15.85 -0.58
CA GLN A 28 -21.51 -16.35 -1.21
C GLN A 28 -22.29 -17.33 -0.32
N PHE A 29 -21.73 -17.74 0.83
CA PHE A 29 -22.35 -18.70 1.73
C PHE A 29 -22.79 -18.02 3.02
N SER A 30 -23.99 -18.37 3.50
CA SER A 30 -24.48 -17.96 4.81
C SER A 30 -23.87 -18.83 5.92
N LEU A 31 -22.56 -18.72 6.12
CA LEU A 31 -21.84 -19.49 7.15
C LEU A 31 -22.23 -19.01 8.55
N LYS A 32 -22.49 -19.94 9.48
CA LYS A 32 -22.76 -19.61 10.88
C LYS A 32 -21.53 -19.04 11.61
N GLN A 33 -20.34 -19.42 11.15
CA GLN A 33 -19.05 -18.87 11.59
C GLN A 33 -18.22 -18.46 10.36
N PRO A 34 -17.39 -17.42 10.47
CA PRO A 34 -16.43 -17.08 9.41
C PRO A 34 -15.55 -18.30 9.07
N ALA A 35 -15.20 -18.45 7.79
CA ALA A 35 -14.24 -19.47 7.38
C ALA A 35 -12.87 -19.21 8.04
N ASP A 36 -12.25 -20.26 8.56
CA ASP A 36 -10.91 -20.23 9.13
C ASP A 36 -9.88 -20.45 8.01
N ILE A 37 -9.31 -19.35 7.51
CA ILE A 37 -8.35 -19.37 6.40
C ILE A 37 -6.94 -19.41 6.98
N ARG A 38 -6.28 -20.57 6.88
CA ARG A 38 -4.92 -20.81 7.38
C ARG A 38 -3.93 -20.71 6.22
N ARG A 39 -3.06 -19.70 6.24
CA ARG A 39 -2.15 -19.40 5.14
C ARG A 39 -0.73 -19.90 5.43
N HIS A 40 -0.25 -20.79 4.58
CA HIS A 40 1.09 -21.37 4.59
C HIS A 40 1.85 -20.85 3.37
N ALA A 41 2.58 -19.76 3.59
CA ALA A 41 3.38 -19.09 2.58
C ALA A 41 4.79 -19.69 2.47
N PHE A 42 5.43 -19.49 1.33
CA PHE A 42 6.82 -19.90 1.06
C PHE A 42 7.10 -21.41 1.17
N ILE A 43 6.10 -22.26 0.91
CA ILE A 43 6.25 -23.71 0.84
C ILE A 43 7.02 -24.08 -0.44
N ARG A 44 8.26 -24.53 -0.30
CA ARG A 44 9.20 -24.74 -1.43
C ARG A 44 9.84 -26.12 -1.48
N ASP A 45 9.61 -26.92 -0.46
CA ASP A 45 10.14 -28.26 -0.36
C ASP A 45 9.02 -29.23 0.06
N GLU A 46 9.20 -30.49 -0.30
CA GLU A 46 8.22 -31.55 -0.05
C GLU A 46 7.99 -31.80 1.43
N LYS A 47 8.98 -31.52 2.30
CA LYS A 47 8.85 -31.76 3.74
C LYS A 47 7.88 -30.76 4.36
N ALA A 48 8.10 -29.47 4.13
CA ALA A 48 7.19 -28.42 4.61
C ALA A 48 5.78 -28.56 4.01
N LEU A 49 5.71 -28.99 2.74
CA LEU A 49 4.44 -29.29 2.07
C LEU A 49 3.72 -30.45 2.77
N LEU A 50 4.41 -31.56 3.03
CA LEU A 50 3.85 -32.71 3.70
C LEU A 50 3.35 -32.37 5.11
N GLU A 51 4.14 -31.65 5.91
CA GLU A 51 3.73 -31.21 7.25
C GLU A 51 2.42 -30.41 7.19
N THR A 52 2.32 -29.46 6.25
CA THR A 52 1.11 -28.65 6.05
C THR A 52 -0.09 -29.49 5.59
N LEU A 53 0.12 -30.47 4.73
CA LEU A 53 -0.94 -31.35 4.23
C LEU A 53 -1.44 -32.32 5.31
N GLU A 54 -0.57 -32.81 6.18
CA GLU A 54 -0.94 -33.61 7.35
C GLU A 54 -1.77 -32.78 8.33
N GLU A 55 -1.38 -31.53 8.59
CA GLU A 55 -2.19 -30.61 9.40
C GLU A 55 -3.59 -30.37 8.78
N ALA A 56 -3.66 -30.18 7.46
CA ALA A 56 -4.91 -29.99 6.75
C ALA A 56 -5.82 -31.24 6.85
N LYS A 57 -5.22 -32.43 6.76
CA LYS A 57 -5.92 -33.71 6.94
C LYS A 57 -6.49 -33.83 8.36
N ASP A 58 -5.67 -33.59 9.37
CA ASP A 58 -6.07 -33.73 10.77
C ASP A 58 -7.16 -32.71 11.17
N ALA A 59 -7.20 -31.57 10.48
CA ALA A 59 -8.19 -30.52 10.66
C ALA A 59 -9.47 -30.68 9.81
N ASP A 60 -9.60 -31.73 8.98
CA ASP A 60 -10.68 -31.88 7.98
C ASP A 60 -10.81 -30.62 7.08
N GLY A 61 -9.67 -30.09 6.67
CA GLY A 61 -9.56 -28.83 5.94
C GLY A 61 -9.67 -29.00 4.42
N ILE A 62 -10.09 -27.94 3.74
CA ILE A 62 -10.00 -27.81 2.28
C ILE A 62 -8.62 -27.27 1.92
N VAL A 63 -7.91 -27.92 1.00
CA VAL A 63 -6.63 -27.45 0.49
C VAL A 63 -6.85 -26.60 -0.77
N VAL A 64 -6.29 -25.40 -0.76
CA VAL A 64 -6.25 -24.50 -1.92
C VAL A 64 -4.79 -24.16 -2.18
N GLN A 65 -4.28 -24.54 -3.34
CA GLN A 65 -2.86 -24.39 -3.70
C GLN A 65 -2.64 -23.40 -4.85
N THR A 66 -1.51 -22.71 -4.77
CA THR A 66 -0.96 -21.84 -5.82
C THR A 66 0.51 -22.14 -6.09
N LEU A 67 0.89 -23.42 -6.06
CA LEU A 67 2.26 -23.87 -6.30
C LEU A 67 2.57 -23.83 -7.79
N VAL A 68 3.61 -23.10 -8.21
CA VAL A 68 3.99 -23.01 -9.63
C VAL A 68 4.89 -24.16 -10.07
N GLN A 69 5.58 -24.80 -9.13
CA GLN A 69 6.39 -25.99 -9.38
C GLN A 69 5.48 -27.21 -9.55
N ALA A 70 5.44 -27.78 -10.76
CA ALA A 70 4.56 -28.90 -11.07
C ALA A 70 4.78 -30.09 -10.13
N LYS A 71 6.03 -30.39 -9.77
CA LYS A 71 6.36 -31.47 -8.84
C LYS A 71 5.65 -31.34 -7.49
N LEU A 72 5.65 -30.13 -6.91
CA LEU A 72 5.00 -29.88 -5.61
C LEU A 72 3.48 -29.84 -5.74
N ALA A 73 2.95 -29.22 -6.81
CA ALA A 73 1.52 -29.17 -7.06
C ALA A 73 0.91 -30.57 -7.29
N GLU A 74 1.61 -31.42 -8.05
CA GLU A 74 1.24 -32.82 -8.27
C GLU A 74 1.33 -33.63 -6.97
N TYR A 75 2.39 -33.45 -6.18
CA TYR A 75 2.54 -34.11 -4.89
C TYR A 75 1.36 -33.79 -3.96
N ALA A 76 1.01 -32.51 -3.82
CA ALA A 76 -0.13 -32.09 -3.02
C ALA A 76 -1.45 -32.67 -3.54
N THR A 77 -1.64 -32.68 -4.86
CA THR A 77 -2.85 -33.25 -5.48
C THR A 77 -2.96 -34.76 -5.21
N GLN A 78 -1.86 -35.49 -5.33
CA GLN A 78 -1.82 -36.93 -5.07
C GLN A 78 -2.06 -37.25 -3.60
N PHE A 79 -1.44 -36.50 -2.69
CA PHE A 79 -1.65 -36.64 -1.26
C PHE A 79 -3.13 -36.40 -0.90
N CYS A 80 -3.69 -35.28 -1.35
CA CYS A 80 -5.09 -34.93 -1.06
C CYS A 80 -6.05 -36.00 -1.61
N SER A 81 -5.84 -36.46 -2.84
CA SER A 81 -6.63 -37.53 -3.46
C SER A 81 -6.57 -38.83 -2.65
N LYS A 82 -5.36 -39.26 -2.23
CA LYS A 82 -5.15 -40.47 -1.42
C LYS A 82 -5.85 -40.40 -0.07
N HIS A 83 -5.95 -39.22 0.52
CA HIS A 83 -6.52 -38.98 1.84
C HIS A 83 -7.95 -38.42 1.81
N ALA A 84 -8.58 -38.37 0.62
CA ALA A 84 -9.92 -37.83 0.41
C ALA A 84 -10.11 -36.36 0.89
N ILE A 85 -9.04 -35.57 0.82
CA ILE A 85 -9.04 -34.14 1.17
C ILE A 85 -9.47 -33.33 -0.07
N PRO A 86 -10.45 -32.42 0.03
CA PRO A 86 -10.78 -31.52 -1.07
C PRO A 86 -9.57 -30.65 -1.46
N ASN A 87 -9.18 -30.67 -2.72
CA ASN A 87 -8.03 -29.91 -3.23
C ASN A 87 -8.39 -29.08 -4.46
N ILE A 88 -8.01 -27.80 -4.45
CA ILE A 88 -8.18 -26.86 -5.56
C ILE A 88 -6.81 -26.29 -5.94
N ASP A 89 -6.34 -26.62 -7.15
CA ASP A 89 -5.23 -25.92 -7.79
C ASP A 89 -5.75 -24.70 -8.56
N LEU A 90 -5.51 -23.51 -8.02
CA LEU A 90 -5.99 -22.26 -8.61
C LEU A 90 -5.23 -21.84 -9.87
N LEU A 91 -4.02 -22.36 -10.08
CA LEU A 91 -3.15 -21.93 -11.18
C LEU A 91 -3.22 -22.89 -12.36
N HIS A 92 -3.47 -24.18 -12.13
CA HIS A 92 -3.39 -25.21 -13.17
C HIS A 92 -4.19 -24.87 -14.43
N THR A 93 -5.50 -24.63 -14.29
CA THR A 93 -6.40 -24.41 -15.44
C THR A 93 -5.98 -23.20 -16.27
N LEU A 94 -5.66 -22.08 -15.62
CA LEU A 94 -5.25 -20.86 -16.31
C LEU A 94 -3.88 -21.04 -16.96
N THR A 95 -2.94 -21.69 -16.27
CA THR A 95 -1.60 -22.00 -16.80
C THR A 95 -1.71 -22.83 -18.06
N SER A 96 -2.48 -23.92 -18.05
CA SER A 96 -2.68 -24.78 -19.22
C SER A 96 -3.33 -24.04 -20.38
N ALA A 97 -4.29 -23.14 -20.13
CA ALA A 97 -4.90 -22.33 -21.16
C ALA A 97 -3.89 -21.35 -21.81
N VAL A 98 -3.02 -20.72 -21.00
CA VAL A 98 -1.96 -19.84 -21.49
C VAL A 98 -0.92 -20.62 -22.29
N GLU A 99 -0.48 -21.79 -21.81
CA GLU A 99 0.45 -22.65 -22.56
C GLU A 99 -0.13 -23.06 -23.91
N ALA A 100 -1.39 -23.51 -23.94
CA ALA A 100 -2.06 -23.93 -25.16
C ALA A 100 -2.23 -22.78 -26.16
N LYS A 101 -2.49 -21.56 -25.68
CA LYS A 101 -2.70 -20.38 -26.53
C LYS A 101 -1.40 -19.78 -27.05
N THR A 102 -0.35 -19.79 -26.24
CA THR A 102 0.93 -19.15 -26.58
C THR A 102 1.93 -20.12 -27.22
N GLY A 103 1.74 -21.43 -27.05
CA GLY A 103 2.73 -22.45 -27.41
C GLY A 103 3.97 -22.45 -26.50
N LEU A 104 4.02 -21.58 -25.48
CA LEU A 104 5.12 -21.50 -24.53
C LEU A 104 4.85 -22.40 -23.33
N LYS A 105 5.89 -22.99 -22.77
CA LYS A 105 5.81 -23.70 -21.50
C LYS A 105 6.01 -22.77 -20.32
N SER A 106 5.27 -23.03 -19.24
CA SER A 106 5.47 -22.38 -17.95
C SER A 106 6.90 -22.59 -17.50
N LYS A 107 7.54 -21.51 -17.03
CA LYS A 107 8.88 -21.57 -16.47
C LYS A 107 8.93 -22.31 -15.13
N GLN A 108 7.76 -22.53 -14.49
CA GLN A 108 7.63 -23.16 -13.17
C GLN A 108 8.60 -22.54 -12.14
N ASP A 109 8.86 -21.25 -12.29
CA ASP A 109 9.88 -20.51 -11.54
C ASP A 109 9.20 -19.64 -10.48
N PRO A 110 9.26 -20.03 -9.19
CA PRO A 110 8.73 -19.23 -8.09
C PRO A 110 9.40 -17.86 -7.98
N GLY A 111 10.59 -17.68 -8.56
CA GLY A 111 11.31 -16.41 -8.60
C GLY A 111 10.56 -15.29 -9.30
N ASN A 112 9.69 -15.59 -10.28
CA ASN A 112 8.84 -14.56 -10.89
C ASN A 112 7.73 -14.10 -9.95
N MET A 113 7.15 -15.01 -9.18
CA MET A 113 6.20 -14.68 -8.12
C MET A 113 6.87 -13.85 -7.02
N ARG A 114 8.14 -14.16 -6.70
CA ARG A 114 8.95 -13.35 -5.78
C ARG A 114 9.17 -11.90 -6.23
N ARG A 115 9.26 -11.63 -7.54
CA ARG A 115 9.34 -10.26 -8.05
C ARG A 115 8.02 -9.51 -7.89
N LEU A 116 6.89 -10.20 -7.99
CA LEU A 116 5.60 -9.62 -7.64
C LEU A 116 5.51 -9.36 -6.12
N ASP A 117 6.02 -10.30 -5.31
CA ASP A 117 6.12 -10.12 -3.86
C ASP A 117 7.09 -8.99 -3.47
N SER A 118 8.18 -8.76 -4.22
CA SER A 118 9.08 -7.63 -3.92
C SER A 118 8.36 -6.30 -4.09
N HIS A 119 7.52 -6.14 -5.11
CA HIS A 119 6.65 -4.97 -5.21
C HIS A 119 5.71 -4.83 -4.01
N TYR A 120 5.18 -5.94 -3.49
CA TYR A 120 4.39 -5.92 -2.26
C TYR A 120 5.24 -5.45 -1.07
N PHE A 121 6.45 -5.97 -0.88
CA PHE A 121 7.34 -5.56 0.21
C PHE A 121 7.83 -4.12 0.07
N ASP A 122 8.12 -3.68 -1.15
CA ASP A 122 8.47 -2.29 -1.45
C ASP A 122 7.29 -1.36 -1.11
N ARG A 123 6.05 -1.78 -1.40
CA ARG A 123 4.83 -1.07 -0.98
C ARG A 123 4.75 -0.94 0.53
N ILE A 124 4.94 -2.04 1.25
CA ILE A 124 4.90 -2.04 2.72
C ILE A 124 5.98 -1.12 3.26
N ALA A 125 7.21 -1.21 2.74
CA ALA A 125 8.30 -0.34 3.13
C ALA A 125 8.00 1.15 2.84
N ALA A 126 7.39 1.46 1.71
CA ALA A 126 6.96 2.82 1.37
C ALA A 126 5.87 3.34 2.31
N ILE A 127 4.89 2.51 2.67
CA ILE A 127 3.83 2.84 3.63
C ILE A 127 4.43 3.07 5.03
N GLU A 128 5.28 2.16 5.50
CA GLU A 128 5.97 2.30 6.78
C GLU A 128 6.83 3.56 6.84
N PHE A 129 7.53 3.86 5.73
CA PHE A 129 8.30 5.08 5.58
C PHE A 129 7.41 6.32 5.69
N ALA A 130 6.31 6.38 4.94
CA ALA A 130 5.40 7.52 4.94
C ALA A 130 4.74 7.74 6.31
N VAL A 131 4.43 6.68 7.04
CA VAL A 131 3.93 6.77 8.42
C VAL A 131 5.02 7.26 9.37
N LYS A 132 6.25 6.75 9.23
CA LYS A 132 7.37 7.11 10.11
C LYS A 132 7.79 8.58 9.97
N TYR A 133 7.78 9.11 8.75
CA TYR A 133 8.24 10.45 8.42
C TYR A 133 7.10 11.43 8.11
N ASP A 134 5.87 11.11 8.52
CA ASP A 134 4.80 12.09 8.58
C ASP A 134 5.17 13.21 9.59
N ASP A 135 4.90 14.46 9.22
CA ASP A 135 5.26 15.67 9.98
C ASP A 135 6.77 15.87 10.29
N CYS A 136 7.69 15.22 9.57
CA CYS A 136 9.14 15.45 9.65
C CYS A 136 9.74 15.27 11.07
N LYS A 137 9.31 14.24 11.80
CA LYS A 137 9.83 13.95 13.16
C LYS A 137 11.33 13.61 13.19
N ASP A 138 11.88 13.08 12.10
CA ASP A 138 13.30 12.80 11.93
C ASP A 138 13.75 13.29 10.54
N PRO A 139 14.40 14.47 10.47
CA PRO A 139 14.83 15.11 9.21
C PRO A 139 15.76 14.27 8.34
N ARG A 140 16.47 13.30 8.92
CA ARG A 140 17.38 12.42 8.16
C ARG A 140 16.63 11.58 7.14
N GLY A 141 15.37 11.24 7.43
CA GLY A 141 14.51 10.51 6.50
C GLY A 141 14.21 11.27 5.22
N LEU A 142 14.35 12.60 5.20
CA LEU A 142 14.11 13.38 3.98
C LEU A 142 15.08 12.98 2.85
N LEU A 143 16.33 12.63 3.18
CA LEU A 143 17.35 12.24 2.21
C LEU A 143 17.04 10.91 1.52
N ASP A 144 16.29 10.03 2.20
CA ASP A 144 15.89 8.70 1.72
C ASP A 144 14.52 8.70 1.03
N ALA A 145 13.85 9.86 0.97
CA ALA A 145 12.53 9.99 0.37
C ALA A 145 12.63 10.09 -1.16
N ASP A 146 11.72 9.41 -1.84
CA ASP A 146 11.52 9.57 -3.28
C ASP A 146 10.77 10.88 -3.58
N ILE A 147 9.82 11.24 -2.70
CA ILE A 147 8.98 12.44 -2.81
C ILE A 147 8.94 13.14 -1.45
N VAL A 148 9.15 14.46 -1.43
CA VAL A 148 9.00 15.29 -0.23
C VAL A 148 7.88 16.31 -0.44
N LEU A 149 6.80 16.19 0.33
CA LEU A 149 5.68 17.13 0.28
C LEU A 149 5.87 18.24 1.30
N VAL A 150 5.98 19.49 0.84
CA VAL A 150 6.08 20.69 1.68
C VAL A 150 4.81 21.52 1.56
N GLY A 151 4.28 22.04 2.67
CA GLY A 151 3.13 22.96 2.60
C GLY A 151 2.51 23.28 3.94
N VAL A 152 1.63 24.29 3.96
CA VAL A 152 0.93 24.72 5.19
C VAL A 152 -0.04 23.65 5.70
N SER A 153 -0.48 23.75 6.96
CA SER A 153 -1.46 22.82 7.52
C SER A 153 -2.74 22.80 6.67
N ARG A 154 -3.32 21.61 6.42
CA ARG A 154 -4.54 21.38 5.63
C ARG A 154 -4.42 21.45 4.10
N THR A 155 -3.23 21.26 3.55
CA THR A 155 -2.99 21.07 2.10
C THR A 155 -2.94 19.59 1.68
N SER A 156 -3.70 18.71 2.34
CA SER A 156 -3.83 17.28 2.00
C SER A 156 -2.56 16.41 1.99
N LYS A 157 -1.45 16.87 2.61
CA LYS A 157 -0.18 16.12 2.70
C LYS A 157 -0.33 14.66 3.19
N THR A 158 -0.92 14.43 4.37
CA THR A 158 -1.00 13.08 4.97
C THR A 158 -1.84 12.09 4.15
N PRO A 159 -3.06 12.45 3.66
CA PRO A 159 -3.79 11.57 2.74
C PRO A 159 -3.04 11.31 1.44
N LEU A 160 -2.37 12.33 0.89
CA LEU A 160 -1.63 12.22 -0.37
C LEU A 160 -0.37 11.37 -0.24
N SER A 161 0.40 11.52 0.84
CA SER A 161 1.58 10.69 1.11
C SER A 161 1.19 9.23 1.30
N SER A 162 0.09 8.95 1.99
CA SER A 162 -0.43 7.59 2.14
C SER A 162 -0.89 6.99 0.81
N PHE A 163 -1.50 7.79 -0.07
CA PHE A 163 -1.91 7.33 -1.39
C PHE A 163 -0.69 7.03 -2.28
N LEU A 164 0.28 7.93 -2.34
CA LEU A 164 1.53 7.74 -3.10
C LEU A 164 2.35 6.55 -2.57
N ALA A 165 2.38 6.33 -1.25
CA ALA A 165 3.04 5.16 -0.65
C ALA A 165 2.39 3.83 -1.06
N ASN A 166 1.06 3.80 -1.25
CA ASN A 166 0.39 2.63 -1.82
C ASN A 166 0.79 2.36 -3.29
N GLN A 167 1.39 3.35 -3.96
CA GLN A 167 1.97 3.24 -5.30
C GLN A 167 3.51 3.03 -5.26
N ASN A 168 4.05 2.59 -4.12
CA ASN A 168 5.47 2.29 -3.87
C ASN A 168 6.41 3.51 -3.76
N TRP A 169 5.90 4.72 -3.55
CA TRP A 169 6.74 5.90 -3.33
C TRP A 169 7.03 6.12 -1.85
N LYS A 170 8.31 6.23 -1.47
CA LYS A 170 8.68 6.69 -0.12
C LYS A 170 8.45 8.19 -0.01
N VAL A 171 7.34 8.57 0.63
CA VAL A 171 6.95 9.98 0.76
C VAL A 171 7.21 10.50 2.16
N ALA A 172 7.84 11.66 2.28
CA ALA A 172 7.98 12.37 3.55
C ALA A 172 7.21 13.70 3.53
N ASN A 173 6.61 14.05 4.67
CA ASN A 173 5.82 15.29 4.79
C ASN A 173 6.57 16.31 5.66
N VAL A 174 6.75 17.51 5.15
CA VAL A 174 7.32 18.64 5.91
C VAL A 174 6.26 19.73 6.07
N PRO A 175 5.79 19.99 7.29
CA PRO A 175 4.85 21.07 7.55
C PRO A 175 5.58 22.42 7.46
N LEU A 176 4.95 23.38 6.79
CA LEU A 176 5.42 24.77 6.79
C LEU A 176 4.63 25.56 7.83
N VAL A 177 5.35 26.04 8.84
CA VAL A 177 4.83 26.85 9.94
C VAL A 177 5.81 28.01 10.16
N PRO A 178 5.37 29.29 10.10
CA PRO A 178 6.27 30.45 10.16
C PRO A 178 7.24 30.45 11.36
N GLU A 179 6.80 29.92 12.51
CA GLU A 179 7.56 29.87 13.75
C GLU A 179 8.63 28.77 13.78
N ILE A 180 8.55 27.79 12.88
CA ILE A 180 9.41 26.61 12.87
C ILE A 180 10.39 26.74 11.70
N PRO A 181 11.71 26.73 11.94
CA PRO A 181 12.66 26.72 10.85
C PRO A 181 12.53 25.41 10.07
N ILE A 182 12.58 25.51 8.73
CA ILE A 182 12.59 24.32 7.90
C ILE A 182 13.90 23.53 8.06
N PRO A 183 13.85 22.18 7.95
CA PRO A 183 15.05 21.35 8.05
C PRO A 183 16.09 21.69 6.97
N ALA A 184 17.37 21.69 7.35
CA ALA A 184 18.47 21.98 6.42
C ALA A 184 18.63 20.90 5.34
N GLU A 185 18.20 19.68 5.65
CA GLU A 185 18.19 18.51 4.76
C GLU A 185 17.35 18.76 3.51
N LEU A 186 16.31 19.62 3.56
CA LEU A 186 15.55 19.99 2.37
C LEU A 186 16.42 20.63 1.28
N PHE A 187 17.47 21.35 1.66
CA PHE A 187 18.40 21.97 0.69
C PHE A 187 19.44 21.00 0.14
N GLN A 188 19.49 19.78 0.67
CA GLN A 188 20.41 18.72 0.23
C GLN A 188 19.73 17.76 -0.76
N ILE A 189 18.41 17.89 -0.94
CA ILE A 189 17.60 17.04 -1.81
C ILE A 189 17.42 17.74 -3.16
N PRO A 190 17.43 17.00 -4.27
CA PRO A 190 17.12 17.57 -5.58
C PRO A 190 15.77 18.29 -5.57
N PRO A 191 15.68 19.56 -6.00
CA PRO A 191 14.43 20.32 -6.01
C PRO A 191 13.28 19.62 -6.74
N GLU A 192 13.59 18.77 -7.71
CA GLU A 192 12.64 17.99 -8.50
C GLU A 192 11.88 16.96 -7.66
N ARG A 193 12.46 16.50 -6.54
CA ARG A 193 11.80 15.58 -5.59
C ARG A 193 10.92 16.29 -4.57
N ILE A 194 11.02 17.60 -4.48
CA ILE A 194 10.28 18.41 -3.51
C ILE A 194 9.03 18.96 -4.23
N ILE A 195 7.86 18.78 -3.63
CA ILE A 195 6.59 19.28 -4.14
C ILE A 195 5.94 20.19 -3.10
N GLY A 196 5.75 21.45 -3.47
CA GLY A 196 4.95 22.41 -2.74
C GLY A 196 3.46 22.18 -2.92
N LEU A 197 2.72 22.02 -1.83
CA LEU A 197 1.26 21.93 -1.84
C LEU A 197 0.67 23.20 -1.24
N THR A 198 -0.21 23.84 -2.01
CA THR A 198 -0.88 25.08 -1.62
C THR A 198 -2.37 25.06 -1.98
N THR A 199 -3.12 26.01 -1.44
CA THR A 199 -4.56 26.19 -1.68
C THR A 199 -4.94 27.66 -1.50
N SER A 200 -6.16 28.03 -1.86
CA SER A 200 -6.67 29.39 -1.66
C SER A 200 -6.91 29.70 -0.17
N PRO A 201 -6.75 30.96 0.27
CA PRO A 201 -7.10 31.38 1.63
C PRO A 201 -8.53 30.98 2.02
N GLU A 202 -9.49 31.15 1.12
CA GLU A 202 -10.90 30.88 1.31
C GLU A 202 -11.15 29.39 1.55
N LYS A 203 -10.57 28.52 0.72
CA LYS A 203 -10.66 27.06 0.89
C LYS A 203 -10.00 26.61 2.17
N LEU A 204 -8.85 27.19 2.51
CA LEU A 204 -8.14 26.85 3.74
C LEU A 204 -8.97 27.20 4.99
N ALA A 205 -9.59 28.38 5.00
CA ALA A 205 -10.49 28.81 6.05
C ALA A 205 -11.69 27.86 6.18
N GLN A 206 -12.30 27.47 5.06
CA GLN A 206 -13.42 26.53 5.02
C GLN A 206 -13.02 25.17 5.63
N ILE A 207 -11.88 24.59 5.23
CA ILE A 207 -11.43 23.29 5.72
C ILE A 207 -11.13 23.35 7.23
N ARG A 208 -10.49 24.42 7.70
CA ARG A 208 -10.20 24.62 9.13
C ARG A 208 -11.48 24.76 9.95
N LYS A 209 -12.48 25.48 9.43
CA LYS A 209 -13.80 25.62 10.08
C LYS A 209 -14.50 24.27 10.25
N VAL A 210 -14.50 23.42 9.21
CA VAL A 210 -15.06 22.06 9.29
C VAL A 210 -14.30 21.22 10.33
N ARG A 211 -12.96 21.31 10.34
CA ARG A 211 -12.14 20.60 11.31
C ARG A 211 -12.43 21.01 12.76
N LEU A 212 -12.47 22.31 13.05
CA LEU A 212 -12.75 22.83 14.40
C LEU A 212 -14.10 22.35 14.91
N LYS A 213 -15.14 22.39 14.06
CA LYS A 213 -16.47 21.84 14.38
C LYS A 213 -16.42 20.35 14.71
N SER A 214 -15.67 19.55 13.93
CA SER A 214 -15.55 18.10 14.18
C SER A 214 -14.88 17.72 15.50
N ILE A 215 -14.13 18.64 16.11
CA ILE A 215 -13.45 18.43 17.41
C ILE A 215 -14.11 19.20 18.55
N GLY A 216 -15.31 19.76 18.32
CA GLY A 216 -16.10 20.43 19.34
C GLY A 216 -15.53 21.76 19.83
N LEU A 217 -14.69 22.43 19.04
CA LEU A 217 -14.13 23.75 19.35
C LEU A 217 -14.87 24.85 18.58
N ASP A 218 -15.23 25.93 19.28
CA ASP A 218 -15.86 27.11 18.69
C ASP A 218 -14.88 27.95 17.84
N GLU A 219 -15.44 28.74 16.92
CA GLU A 219 -14.75 29.48 15.82
C GLU A 219 -13.72 30.54 16.27
N ALA A 220 -13.42 30.65 17.58
CA ALA A 220 -12.65 31.74 18.20
C ALA A 220 -11.14 31.48 18.35
N SER A 221 -10.52 30.74 17.43
CA SER A 221 -9.07 30.47 17.48
C SER A 221 -8.29 31.31 16.46
N ASN A 222 -7.13 31.87 16.85
CA ASN A 222 -6.19 32.54 15.93
C ASN A 222 -5.84 31.68 14.68
N TYR A 223 -5.97 30.35 14.81
CA TYR A 223 -5.72 29.34 13.78
C TYR A 223 -6.62 29.45 12.54
N SER A 224 -7.82 30.02 12.66
CA SER A 224 -8.76 30.25 11.54
C SER A 224 -8.91 31.72 11.15
N SER A 225 -8.10 32.61 11.73
CA SER A 225 -8.13 34.03 11.33
C SER A 225 -7.57 34.21 9.92
N GLU A 226 -8.22 35.05 9.13
CA GLU A 226 -7.82 35.36 7.75
C GLU A 226 -6.37 35.87 7.69
N LYS A 227 -6.00 36.76 8.63
CA LYS A 227 -4.64 37.27 8.76
C LYS A 227 -3.62 36.15 8.94
N ARG A 228 -3.88 35.19 9.83
CA ARG A 228 -2.97 34.05 10.07
C ARG A 228 -2.83 33.16 8.84
N ILE A 229 -3.93 32.92 8.13
CA ILE A 229 -3.93 32.12 6.90
C ILE A 229 -3.06 32.78 5.84
N LEU A 230 -3.19 34.10 5.64
CA LEU A 230 -2.37 34.85 4.69
C LEU A 230 -0.89 34.80 5.07
N GLU A 231 -0.54 35.03 6.35
CA GLU A 231 0.84 34.94 6.85
C GLU A 231 1.47 33.55 6.58
N GLU A 232 0.72 32.47 6.82
CA GLU A 232 1.19 31.10 6.56
C GLU A 232 1.37 30.83 5.07
N LEU A 233 0.46 31.29 4.22
CA LEU A 233 0.53 31.12 2.77
C LEU A 233 1.70 31.91 2.18
N GLU A 234 1.91 33.16 2.61
CA GLU A 234 3.06 33.99 2.21
C GLU A 234 4.39 33.32 2.59
N TYR A 235 4.49 32.81 3.82
CA TYR A 235 5.64 32.03 4.27
C TYR A 235 5.84 30.77 3.40
N GLY A 236 4.75 30.09 3.05
CA GLY A 236 4.75 28.93 2.15
C GLY A 236 5.34 29.27 0.78
N TYR A 237 4.82 30.28 0.09
CA TYR A 237 5.32 30.71 -1.22
C TYR A 237 6.78 31.17 -1.18
N ALA A 238 7.18 31.92 -0.14
CA ALA A 238 8.56 32.32 0.04
C ALA A 238 9.48 31.11 0.21
N THR A 239 9.02 30.08 0.92
CA THR A 239 9.75 28.82 1.10
C THR A 239 9.86 28.02 -0.19
N PHE A 240 8.75 27.88 -0.94
CA PHE A 240 8.77 27.18 -2.24
C PHE A 240 9.78 27.82 -3.20
N LYS A 241 9.81 29.16 -3.26
CA LYS A 241 10.78 29.90 -4.08
C LYS A 241 12.22 29.65 -3.67
N LYS A 242 12.51 29.54 -2.36
CA LYS A 242 13.85 29.24 -1.84
C LYS A 242 14.29 27.80 -2.17
N LEU A 243 13.35 26.85 -2.14
CA LEU A 243 13.62 25.44 -2.45
C LEU A 243 13.70 25.19 -3.96
N GLY A 244 13.14 26.06 -4.80
CA GLY A 244 13.09 25.87 -6.25
C GLY A 244 12.16 24.72 -6.67
N CYS A 245 11.24 24.33 -5.79
CA CYS A 245 10.37 23.18 -6.00
C CYS A 245 9.16 23.52 -6.89
N GLN A 246 8.60 22.50 -7.54
CA GLN A 246 7.30 22.61 -8.23
C GLN A 246 6.18 22.84 -7.21
N VAL A 247 5.17 23.61 -7.56
CA VAL A 247 4.04 23.94 -6.68
C VAL A 247 2.73 23.50 -7.30
N ILE A 248 1.95 22.73 -6.56
CA ILE A 248 0.64 22.22 -6.96
C ILE A 248 -0.45 22.85 -6.09
N HIS A 249 -1.45 23.42 -6.74
CA HIS A 249 -2.69 23.85 -6.11
C HIS A 249 -3.62 22.64 -5.96
N VAL A 250 -3.92 22.26 -4.72
CA VAL A 250 -4.75 21.08 -4.42
C VAL A 250 -6.25 21.40 -4.32
N GLU A 251 -6.63 22.63 -4.64
CA GLU A 251 -8.02 23.08 -4.57
C GLU A 251 -8.90 22.31 -5.56
N ASP A 252 -10.01 21.76 -5.05
CA ASP A 252 -11.00 20.98 -5.79
C ASP A 252 -10.48 19.76 -6.57
N LYS A 253 -9.22 19.37 -6.36
CA LYS A 253 -8.62 18.17 -6.92
C LYS A 253 -8.85 16.96 -6.02
N ALA A 254 -9.10 15.82 -6.66
CA ALA A 254 -9.05 14.53 -5.96
C ALA A 254 -7.61 14.20 -5.54
N ILE A 255 -7.46 13.32 -4.55
CA ILE A 255 -6.14 12.84 -4.10
C ILE A 255 -5.45 12.10 -5.26
N GLU A 256 -6.22 11.30 -5.99
CA GLU A 256 -5.81 10.51 -7.15
C GLU A 256 -5.26 11.41 -8.26
N GLU A 257 -5.95 12.51 -8.56
CA GLU A 257 -5.53 13.47 -9.58
C GLU A 257 -4.25 14.20 -9.17
N THR A 258 -4.16 14.65 -7.93
CA THR A 258 -2.96 15.31 -7.40
C THR A 258 -1.77 14.36 -7.39
N ALA A 259 -1.98 13.10 -7.00
CA ALA A 259 -0.95 12.07 -7.01
C ALA A 259 -0.45 11.79 -8.44
N ALA A 260 -1.35 11.69 -9.42
CA ALA A 260 -0.98 11.49 -10.82
C ALA A 260 -0.07 12.62 -11.34
N LEU A 261 -0.41 13.89 -11.05
CA LEU A 261 0.42 15.05 -11.40
C LEU A 261 1.81 14.98 -10.75
N ILE A 262 1.87 14.61 -9.47
CA ILE A 262 3.16 14.46 -8.76
C ILE A 262 4.00 13.36 -9.40
N THR A 263 3.42 12.20 -9.68
CA THR A 263 4.14 11.09 -10.29
C THR A 263 4.63 11.45 -11.69
N GLU A 264 3.83 12.18 -12.49
CA GLU A 264 4.25 12.69 -13.80
C GLU A 264 5.44 13.65 -13.68
N ILE A 265 5.38 14.61 -12.76
CA ILE A 265 6.50 15.53 -12.50
C ILE A 265 7.76 14.74 -12.15
N ILE A 266 7.68 13.84 -11.15
CA ILE A 266 8.83 13.08 -10.64
C ILE A 266 9.44 12.18 -11.73
N THR A 267 8.60 11.51 -12.52
CA THR A 267 9.06 10.58 -13.56
C THR A 267 9.61 11.29 -14.80
N SER A 268 9.22 12.54 -15.07
CA SER A 268 9.76 13.31 -16.19
C SER A 268 11.24 13.71 -16.03
N TYR A 269 11.78 13.60 -14.81
CA TYR A 269 13.19 13.89 -14.48
C TYR A 269 14.05 12.62 -14.33
N HIS A 270 13.52 11.45 -14.70
CA HIS A 270 14.24 10.17 -14.74
C HIS A 270 14.32 9.62 -16.16
#